data_AF-A0A2V8CHL5-F1
#
_entry.id   AF-A0A2V8CHL5-F1
#
_cell.length_a   1.000
_cell.length_b   1.000
_cell.length_c   1.000
_cell.angle_alpha   90.00
_cell.angle_beta   90.00
_cell.angle_gamma   90.00
#
_symmetry.space_group_name_H-M   'P 1'
#
loop_
_entity.id
_entity.type
_entity.pdbx_description
1 polymer ?
#
loop_
_entity_poly.entity_id
_entity_poly.type
_entity_poly.pdbx_seq_one_letter_code
_entity_poly.pdbx_strand_id
1 'polypeptide(L)'
;RLAPDRAATIAVAIGGLLVVGVLLLIRRSTARQTSAFAPSALRRDKTGAALVFILIAATAQADVIMSAQALNATLKTMEKLTRQAKDDAPAARQEALFQLGAEADGLASIMNLEVESHGMQERELLDLALRRTKELGVRIAYNREKKKGGAFAEYLKEAPRGAHAAPAEFKLLSYGFYQSSGADIAALGAAAAAKTRFLSRYPRFEGNAELRLYLAVDYRDLRRRYAEAHDGANAAKYRRLARAECLHITREYPRTEQADTARQLLRGLEAR
;
A
#
# COMPACT_ATOMS: atom_id res chain seq x y z
N ARG A 1 11.18 -50.70 32.18
CA ARG A 1 9.84 -50.23 32.63
C ARG A 1 9.17 -49.59 31.42
N LEU A 2 8.18 -50.27 30.87
CA LEU A 2 7.43 -49.94 29.66
C LEU A 2 6.13 -49.22 30.05
N ALA A 3 5.82 -48.12 29.34
CA ALA A 3 4.53 -47.73 28.77
C ALA A 3 4.43 -46.19 28.66
N PRO A 4 4.33 -45.63 27.45
CA PRO A 4 3.66 -44.37 27.20
C PRO A 4 2.20 -44.64 26.81
N ASP A 5 1.24 -43.99 27.46
CA ASP A 5 -0.16 -44.05 27.04
C ASP A 5 -0.72 -42.68 26.63
N ARG A 6 -1.65 -42.78 25.68
CA ARG A 6 -2.15 -41.79 24.74
C ARG A 6 -3.03 -40.71 25.37
N ALA A 7 -2.69 -39.44 25.14
CA ALA A 7 -3.59 -38.30 24.90
C ALA A 7 -2.67 -37.08 24.59
N ALA A 8 -2.72 -36.36 23.48
CA ALA A 8 -3.87 -35.92 22.71
C ALA A 8 -3.49 -35.79 21.22
N THR A 9 -4.35 -36.31 20.37
CA THR A 9 -4.34 -36.11 18.93
C THR A 9 -5.43 -35.08 18.59
N ILE A 10 -5.15 -34.23 17.60
CA ILE A 10 -6.09 -33.42 16.78
C ILE A 10 -6.61 -32.10 17.39
N ALA A 11 -6.04 -30.97 16.92
CA ALA A 11 -6.79 -29.90 16.22
C ALA A 11 -5.86 -28.73 15.86
N VAL A 12 -5.11 -28.83 14.75
CA VAL A 12 -4.61 -27.66 14.03
C VAL A 12 -5.07 -27.81 12.58
N ALA A 13 -6.30 -27.39 12.34
CA ALA A 13 -6.83 -27.17 11.01
C ALA A 13 -7.43 -25.76 10.98
N ILE A 14 -7.22 -25.10 9.85
CA ILE A 14 -7.76 -23.79 9.44
C ILE A 14 -6.88 -22.60 9.83
N GLY A 15 -5.88 -22.35 8.98
CA GLY A 15 -5.08 -21.13 8.99
C GLY A 15 -4.11 -21.03 7.82
N GLY A 16 -4.56 -21.34 6.59
CA GLY A 16 -3.64 -21.43 5.45
C GLY A 16 -4.31 -21.46 4.08
N LEU A 17 -5.19 -20.50 3.80
CA LEU A 17 -5.84 -20.43 2.48
C LEU A 17 -6.05 -18.99 1.98
N LEU A 18 -5.07 -18.11 2.20
CA LEU A 18 -5.07 -16.75 1.64
C LEU A 18 -3.77 -16.30 0.95
N VAL A 19 -2.76 -17.17 0.80
CA VAL A 19 -1.44 -16.75 0.28
C VAL A 19 -1.08 -17.38 -1.09
N VAL A 20 -1.86 -18.32 -1.62
CA VAL A 20 -1.52 -19.04 -2.87
C VAL A 20 -2.23 -18.49 -4.13
N GLY A 21 -3.19 -17.56 -3.97
CA GLY A 21 -4.01 -17.06 -5.10
C GLY A 21 -3.27 -16.19 -6.13
N VAL A 22 -2.09 -15.66 -5.80
CA VAL A 22 -1.37 -14.68 -6.63
C VAL A 22 -0.42 -15.32 -7.66
N LEU A 23 0.00 -16.59 -7.45
CA LEU A 23 1.04 -17.21 -8.28
C LEU A 23 0.55 -18.13 -9.41
N LEU A 24 -0.73 -18.53 -9.45
CA LEU A 24 -1.21 -19.51 -10.43
C LEU A 24 -1.92 -18.94 -11.67
N LEU A 25 -2.19 -17.63 -11.75
CA LEU A 25 -2.90 -17.04 -12.89
C LEU A 25 -2.05 -16.21 -13.86
N ILE A 26 -0.80 -15.87 -13.49
CA ILE A 26 0.15 -15.23 -14.41
C ILE A 26 0.57 -16.19 -15.54
N ARG A 27 0.48 -17.51 -15.33
CA ARG A 27 0.84 -18.51 -16.36
C ARG A 27 -0.24 -18.71 -17.44
N ARG A 28 -1.46 -18.18 -17.29
CA ARG A 28 -2.56 -18.39 -18.26
C ARG A 28 -2.90 -17.20 -19.15
N SER A 29 -2.46 -15.98 -18.81
CA SER A 29 -2.82 -14.77 -19.58
C SER A 29 -1.87 -14.44 -20.73
N THR A 30 -0.67 -15.03 -20.79
CA THR A 30 0.32 -14.75 -21.85
C THR A 30 0.12 -15.53 -23.15
N ALA A 31 -0.91 -16.40 -23.24
CA ALA A 31 -1.15 -17.23 -24.42
C ALA A 31 -2.18 -16.67 -25.43
N ARG A 32 -2.71 -15.45 -25.25
CA ARG A 32 -3.68 -14.86 -26.20
C ARG A 32 -3.51 -13.35 -26.31
N GLN A 33 -2.52 -12.91 -27.08
CA GLN A 33 -2.56 -11.60 -27.75
C GLN A 33 -1.54 -11.61 -28.90
N THR A 34 -1.86 -12.38 -29.94
CA THR A 34 -1.28 -12.22 -31.27
C THR A 34 -2.12 -11.22 -32.08
N SER A 35 -1.40 -10.28 -32.71
CA SER A 35 -1.74 -9.49 -33.89
C SER A 35 -3.01 -8.62 -33.88
N ALA A 36 -2.81 -7.31 -33.93
CA ALA A 36 -3.00 -6.48 -35.14
C ALA A 36 -3.18 -5.02 -34.72
N PHE A 37 -2.26 -4.13 -35.15
CA PHE A 37 -2.57 -2.86 -35.83
C PHE A 37 -1.24 -2.10 -36.05
N ALA A 38 -0.95 -1.89 -37.33
CA ALA A 38 0.21 -1.18 -37.85
C ALA A 38 0.07 0.36 -37.65
N PRO A 39 1.17 1.14 -37.74
CA PRO A 39 1.24 2.51 -37.26
C PRO A 39 0.86 3.52 -38.35
N SER A 40 0.24 4.63 -37.97
CA SER A 40 0.07 5.78 -38.86
C SER A 40 0.24 7.11 -38.15
N ALA A 41 1.31 7.80 -38.58
CA ALA A 41 1.49 9.24 -38.73
C ALA A 41 1.56 10.15 -37.49
N LEU A 42 2.79 10.61 -37.23
CA LEU A 42 3.11 11.87 -36.58
C LEU A 42 2.32 13.04 -37.22
N ARG A 43 1.66 13.85 -36.39
CA ARG A 43 1.48 15.27 -36.65
C ARG A 43 2.07 16.06 -35.49
N ARG A 44 3.10 16.84 -35.83
CA ARG A 44 3.70 17.91 -35.01
C ARG A 44 2.66 19.00 -34.84
N ASP A 45 2.31 19.32 -33.60
CA ASP A 45 1.95 20.68 -33.23
C ASP A 45 2.61 21.03 -31.89
N LYS A 46 3.05 22.28 -31.82
CA LYS A 46 3.92 22.86 -30.80
C LYS A 46 3.10 23.32 -29.60
N THR A 47 3.76 23.35 -28.44
CA THR A 47 3.34 23.93 -27.13
C THR A 47 2.52 23.03 -26.20
N GLY A 48 3.04 22.86 -24.99
CA GLY A 48 2.44 22.07 -23.91
C GLY A 48 3.52 21.27 -23.19
N ALA A 49 4.00 21.78 -22.06
CA ALA A 49 4.97 21.12 -21.20
C ALA A 49 4.51 19.68 -20.92
N ALA A 50 5.26 18.71 -21.42
CA ALA A 50 4.96 17.30 -21.23
C ALA A 50 5.07 16.98 -19.74
N LEU A 51 3.91 16.64 -19.15
CA LEU A 51 3.84 15.88 -17.91
C LEU A 51 4.68 14.61 -18.13
N VAL A 52 5.85 14.56 -17.49
CA VAL A 52 6.64 13.33 -17.43
C VAL A 52 5.91 12.40 -16.47
N PHE A 53 4.99 11.61 -17.01
CA PHE A 53 4.58 10.36 -16.37
C PHE A 53 5.82 9.49 -16.29
N ILE A 54 6.32 9.25 -15.07
CA ILE A 54 7.30 8.18 -14.86
C ILE A 54 6.56 6.87 -15.10
N LEU A 55 6.66 6.39 -16.34
CA LEU A 55 6.29 5.05 -16.74
C LEU A 55 7.27 4.09 -16.06
N ILE A 56 6.82 3.35 -15.05
CA ILE A 56 7.56 2.18 -14.59
C ILE A 56 7.33 1.10 -15.64
N ALA A 57 8.25 1.02 -16.61
CA ALA A 57 8.31 -0.09 -17.54
C ALA A 57 8.74 -1.34 -16.77
N ALA A 58 7.76 -2.12 -16.31
CA ALA A 58 8.01 -3.46 -15.79
C ALA A 58 8.45 -4.36 -16.95
N THR A 59 9.76 -4.47 -17.15
CA THR A 59 10.32 -5.54 -17.98
C THR A 59 10.40 -6.79 -17.12
N ALA A 60 9.51 -7.75 -17.41
CA ALA A 60 9.55 -9.07 -16.83
C ALA A 60 10.75 -9.83 -17.41
N GLN A 61 11.91 -9.68 -16.78
CA GLN A 61 12.99 -10.67 -16.80
C GLN A 61 12.98 -11.33 -15.43
N ALA A 62 13.18 -12.64 -15.37
CA ALA A 62 13.20 -13.42 -14.14
C ALA A 62 14.49 -13.20 -13.30
N ASP A 63 15.01 -11.96 -13.29
CA ASP A 63 16.35 -11.58 -12.81
C ASP A 63 16.24 -10.33 -11.90
N VAL A 64 16.87 -10.38 -10.72
CA VAL A 64 17.20 -9.27 -9.79
C VAL A 64 16.27 -8.04 -9.85
N ILE A 65 15.35 -7.91 -8.88
CA ILE A 65 14.38 -6.78 -8.84
C ILE A 65 15.10 -5.47 -8.46
N MET A 66 16.16 -5.56 -7.64
CA MET A 66 16.97 -4.40 -7.24
C MET A 66 18.42 -4.51 -7.72
N SER A 67 18.77 -3.79 -8.79
CA SER A 67 20.17 -3.68 -9.24
C SER A 67 20.92 -2.53 -8.56
N ALA A 68 22.24 -2.66 -8.43
CA ALA A 68 23.10 -1.61 -7.88
C ALA A 68 23.01 -0.29 -8.69
N GLN A 69 22.83 -0.39 -10.01
CA GLN A 69 22.66 0.77 -10.89
C GLN A 69 21.36 1.52 -10.60
N ALA A 70 20.24 0.79 -10.49
CA ALA A 70 18.94 1.37 -10.17
C ALA A 70 18.95 2.01 -8.78
N LEU A 71 19.50 1.30 -7.78
CA LEU A 71 19.64 1.82 -6.42
C LEU A 71 20.46 3.13 -6.38
N ASN A 72 21.60 3.17 -7.07
CA ASN A 72 22.43 4.38 -7.11
C ASN A 72 21.71 5.56 -7.79
N ALA A 73 20.92 5.30 -8.85
CA ALA A 73 20.12 6.33 -9.51
C ALA A 73 19.04 6.91 -8.58
N THR A 74 18.33 6.04 -7.84
CA THR A 74 17.36 6.46 -6.82
C THR A 74 18.05 7.27 -5.71
N LEU A 75 19.17 6.80 -5.17
CA LEU A 75 19.89 7.52 -4.10
C LEU A 75 20.38 8.90 -4.53
N LYS A 76 20.91 9.04 -5.76
CA LYS A 76 21.30 10.36 -6.31
C LYS A 76 20.11 11.30 -6.46
N THR A 77 18.97 10.76 -6.89
CA THR A 77 17.72 11.52 -6.99
C THR A 77 17.27 12.00 -5.62
N MET A 78 17.24 11.12 -4.63
CA MET A 78 16.93 11.47 -3.24
C MET A 78 17.90 12.52 -2.68
N GLU A 79 19.21 12.40 -2.94
CA GLU A 79 20.19 13.40 -2.50
C GLU A 79 19.95 14.78 -3.11
N LYS A 80 19.58 14.84 -4.39
CA LYS A 80 19.18 16.09 -5.05
C LYS A 80 17.92 16.67 -4.41
N LEU A 81 16.90 15.84 -4.19
CA LEU A 81 15.63 16.25 -3.58
C LEU A 81 15.81 16.75 -2.14
N THR A 82 16.64 16.07 -1.33
CA THR A 82 16.97 16.52 0.03
C THR A 82 17.66 17.89 0.05
N ARG A 83 18.46 18.22 -0.97
CA ARG A 83 19.05 19.56 -1.12
C ARG A 83 17.98 20.59 -1.51
N GLN A 84 17.15 20.28 -2.49
CA GLN A 84 16.06 21.17 -2.94
C GLN A 84 15.01 21.43 -1.85
N ALA A 85 14.78 20.45 -0.96
CA ALA A 85 13.91 20.61 0.19
C ALA A 85 14.44 21.60 1.24
N LYS A 86 15.70 22.06 1.12
CA LYS A 86 16.29 23.10 1.97
C LYS A 86 16.32 24.47 1.30
N ASP A 87 15.89 24.57 0.05
CA ASP A 87 15.86 25.85 -0.66
C ASP A 87 14.74 26.75 -0.11
N ASP A 88 14.93 28.07 -0.21
CA ASP A 88 14.00 29.06 0.34
C ASP A 88 12.67 29.12 -0.44
N ALA A 89 12.66 28.72 -1.70
CA ALA A 89 11.50 28.77 -2.58
C ALA A 89 10.39 27.78 -2.14
N PRO A 90 9.24 28.26 -1.61
CA PRO A 90 8.26 27.38 -0.97
C PRO A 90 7.66 26.33 -1.91
N ALA A 91 7.33 26.69 -3.15
CA ALA A 91 6.74 25.75 -4.11
C ALA A 91 7.72 24.64 -4.53
N ALA A 92 9.00 25.00 -4.74
CA ALA A 92 10.04 24.03 -5.10
C ALA A 92 10.36 23.09 -3.93
N ARG A 93 10.40 23.64 -2.70
CA ARG A 93 10.58 22.85 -1.48
C ARG A 93 9.42 21.87 -1.26
N GLN A 94 8.18 22.31 -1.41
CA GLN A 94 7.00 21.46 -1.29
C GLN A 94 7.02 20.32 -2.32
N GLU A 95 7.34 20.63 -3.58
CA GLU A 95 7.49 19.60 -4.62
C GLU A 95 8.60 18.61 -4.24
N ALA A 96 9.76 19.11 -3.80
CA ALA A 96 10.88 18.27 -3.41
C ALA A 96 10.54 17.34 -2.23
N LEU A 97 9.81 17.83 -1.22
CA LEU A 97 9.35 17.01 -0.08
C LEU A 97 8.41 15.90 -0.52
N PHE A 98 7.45 16.21 -1.41
CA PHE A 98 6.54 15.20 -1.93
C PHE A 98 7.29 14.13 -2.73
N GLN A 99 8.15 14.54 -3.67
CA GLN A 99 8.93 13.63 -4.50
C GLN A 99 9.90 12.79 -3.66
N LEU A 100 10.50 13.37 -2.61
CA LEU A 100 11.35 12.62 -1.69
C LEU A 100 10.57 11.51 -0.97
N GLY A 101 9.32 11.79 -0.58
CA GLY A 101 8.41 10.78 -0.03
C GLY A 101 8.06 9.69 -1.05
N ALA A 102 7.82 10.06 -2.30
CA ALA A 102 7.50 9.12 -3.38
C ALA A 102 8.68 8.18 -3.69
N GLU A 103 9.90 8.71 -3.82
CA GLU A 103 11.12 7.93 -4.02
C GLU A 103 11.40 6.99 -2.84
N ALA A 104 11.20 7.48 -1.60
CA ALA A 104 11.34 6.66 -0.40
C ALA A 104 10.34 5.49 -0.36
N ASP A 105 9.07 5.73 -0.72
CA ASP A 105 8.05 4.68 -0.81
C ASP A 105 8.34 3.67 -1.94
N GLY A 106 8.77 4.17 -3.09
CA GLY A 106 9.15 3.36 -4.25
C GLY A 106 10.30 2.43 -3.90
N LEU A 107 11.39 2.97 -3.33
CA LEU A 107 12.54 2.20 -2.88
C LEU A 107 12.15 1.16 -1.82
N ALA A 108 11.37 1.55 -0.81
CA ALA A 108 10.89 0.62 0.22
C ALA A 108 10.05 -0.53 -0.39
N SER A 109 9.27 -0.26 -1.44
CA SER A 109 8.45 -1.26 -2.13
C SER A 109 9.30 -2.21 -2.96
N ILE A 110 10.29 -1.71 -3.68
CA ILE A 110 11.27 -2.52 -4.43
C ILE A 110 12.02 -3.46 -3.47
N MET A 111 12.51 -2.91 -2.35
CA MET A 111 13.19 -3.72 -1.33
C MET A 111 12.27 -4.79 -0.73
N ASN A 112 11.00 -4.49 -0.51
CA ASN A 112 10.02 -5.48 -0.02
C ASN A 112 9.84 -6.61 -1.05
N LEU A 113 9.70 -6.27 -2.33
CA LEU A 113 9.53 -7.25 -3.41
C LEU A 113 10.78 -8.13 -3.58
N GLU A 114 11.97 -7.56 -3.46
CA GLU A 114 13.24 -8.30 -3.47
C GLU A 114 13.27 -9.33 -2.33
N VAL A 115 12.92 -8.90 -1.10
CA VAL A 115 12.86 -9.80 0.06
C VAL A 115 11.76 -10.86 -0.10
N GLU A 116 10.59 -10.51 -0.64
CA GLU A 116 9.51 -11.47 -0.87
C GLU A 116 9.85 -12.51 -1.95
N SER A 117 10.59 -12.11 -3.00
CA SER A 117 10.86 -12.96 -4.17
C SER A 117 12.14 -13.78 -4.04
N HIS A 118 13.19 -13.18 -3.48
CA HIS A 118 14.53 -13.77 -3.44
C HIS A 118 15.06 -13.92 -2.00
N GLY A 119 14.28 -13.53 -0.98
CA GLY A 119 14.73 -13.55 0.40
C GLY A 119 15.84 -12.53 0.65
N MET A 120 16.82 -12.87 1.48
CA MET A 120 17.95 -11.98 1.82
C MET A 120 19.18 -12.22 0.96
N GLN A 121 19.02 -12.66 -0.29
CA GLN A 121 20.14 -12.92 -1.21
C GLN A 121 20.95 -11.64 -1.45
N GLU A 122 20.28 -10.52 -1.72
CA GLU A 122 20.91 -9.21 -1.93
C GLU A 122 21.02 -8.37 -0.64
N ARG A 123 21.36 -9.02 0.49
CA ARG A 123 21.42 -8.36 1.80
C ARG A 123 22.31 -7.11 1.81
N GLU A 124 23.45 -7.15 1.13
CA GLU A 124 24.38 -6.02 1.09
C GLU A 124 23.78 -4.80 0.41
N LEU A 125 23.03 -4.98 -0.68
CA LEU A 125 22.33 -3.89 -1.37
C LEU A 125 21.18 -3.34 -0.52
N LEU A 126 20.46 -4.20 0.20
CA LEU A 126 19.41 -3.78 1.13
C LEU A 126 20.00 -2.95 2.29
N ASP A 127 21.10 -3.41 2.89
CA ASP A 127 21.78 -2.72 3.98
C ASP A 127 22.41 -1.40 3.51
N LEU A 128 22.93 -1.36 2.27
CA LEU A 128 23.41 -0.13 1.63
C LEU A 128 22.27 0.88 1.45
N ALA A 129 21.12 0.44 0.91
CA ALA A 129 19.96 1.30 0.72
C ALA A 129 19.51 1.93 2.05
N LEU A 130 19.32 1.10 3.10
CA LEU A 130 18.91 1.57 4.42
C LEU A 130 19.90 2.58 5.03
N ARG A 131 21.20 2.33 4.86
CA ARG A 131 22.25 3.21 5.40
C ARG A 131 22.28 4.54 4.68
N ARG A 132 22.28 4.52 3.34
CA ARG A 132 22.40 5.73 2.51
C ARG A 132 21.15 6.62 2.63
N THR A 133 19.94 6.05 2.68
CA THR A 133 18.77 6.89 2.93
C THR A 133 18.78 7.50 4.33
N LYS A 134 19.25 6.76 5.35
CA LYS A 134 19.39 7.28 6.72
C LYS A 134 20.39 8.44 6.77
N GLU A 135 21.50 8.37 6.05
CA GLU A 135 22.47 9.47 5.92
C GLU A 135 21.85 10.73 5.28
N LEU A 136 20.88 10.55 4.37
CA LEU A 136 20.10 11.64 3.79
C LEU A 136 18.98 12.17 4.71
N GLY A 137 18.86 11.66 5.94
CA GLY A 137 17.78 11.99 6.88
C GLY A 137 16.46 11.26 6.59
N VAL A 138 16.40 10.40 5.57
CA VAL A 138 15.19 9.70 5.15
C VAL A 138 15.18 8.28 5.70
N ARG A 139 14.26 8.00 6.62
CA ARG A 139 14.10 6.66 7.19
C ARG A 139 13.12 5.86 6.34
N ILE A 140 13.62 4.79 5.71
CA ILE A 140 12.79 3.80 5.01
C ILE A 140 12.80 2.46 5.76
N ALA A 141 11.81 1.62 5.48
CA ALA A 141 11.81 0.22 5.89
C ALA A 141 11.11 -0.60 4.81
N TYR A 142 11.67 -1.77 4.48
CA TYR A 142 11.09 -2.65 3.48
C TYR A 142 9.86 -3.40 4.02
N ASN A 143 9.82 -3.75 5.31
CA ASN A 143 8.62 -4.32 5.91
C ASN A 143 7.47 -3.27 5.92
N ARG A 144 6.33 -3.63 5.32
CA ARG A 144 5.12 -2.78 5.22
C ARG A 144 4.65 -2.24 6.57
N GLU A 145 4.73 -3.03 7.63
CA GLU A 145 4.37 -2.64 9.00
C GLU A 145 5.38 -1.64 9.60
N LYS A 146 6.57 -1.51 9.03
CA LYS A 146 7.63 -0.61 9.51
C LYS A 146 7.84 0.60 8.60
N LYS A 147 7.12 0.71 7.48
CA LYS A 147 7.23 1.83 6.53
C LYS A 147 7.00 3.16 7.24
N LYS A 148 7.81 4.17 6.92
CA LYS A 148 7.72 5.51 7.52
C LYS A 148 7.46 6.54 6.42
N GLY A 149 6.51 7.43 6.66
CA GLY A 149 6.15 8.51 5.72
C GLY A 149 6.66 9.88 6.15
N GLY A 150 7.88 9.97 6.68
CA GLY A 150 8.42 11.22 7.24
C GLY A 150 8.31 12.42 6.29
N ALA A 151 8.77 12.26 5.04
CA ALA A 151 8.71 13.31 4.03
C ALA A 151 7.27 13.68 3.61
N PHE A 152 6.36 12.70 3.50
CA PHE A 152 4.93 12.99 3.26
C PHE A 152 4.29 13.75 4.44
N ALA A 153 4.66 13.43 5.67
CA ALA A 153 4.17 14.13 6.85
C ALA A 153 4.73 15.56 6.93
N GLU A 154 5.99 15.78 6.55
CA GLU A 154 6.59 17.10 6.43
C GLU A 154 5.93 17.92 5.32
N TYR A 155 5.70 17.32 4.14
CA TYR A 155 4.94 17.93 3.06
C TYR A 155 3.56 18.42 3.54
N LEU A 156 2.79 17.59 4.23
CA LEU A 156 1.44 17.96 4.69
C LEU A 156 1.45 19.03 5.79
N LYS A 157 2.52 19.15 6.57
CA LYS A 157 2.69 20.26 7.53
C LYS A 157 2.89 21.58 6.81
N GLU A 158 3.69 21.58 5.74
CA GLU A 158 3.96 22.80 4.95
C GLU A 158 2.81 23.17 3.99
N ALA A 159 2.19 22.17 3.38
CA ALA A 159 1.19 22.34 2.33
C ALA A 159 -0.04 21.45 2.56
N PRO A 160 -0.83 21.68 3.63
CA PRO A 160 -1.98 20.83 3.98
C PRO A 160 -3.10 20.83 2.94
N ARG A 161 -3.09 21.82 2.02
CA ARG A 161 -4.00 21.91 0.86
C ARG A 161 -3.23 22.07 -0.46
N GLY A 162 -1.96 21.65 -0.48
CA GLY A 162 -1.13 21.70 -1.67
C GLY A 162 -1.57 20.71 -2.75
N ALA A 163 -0.97 20.80 -3.93
CA ALA A 163 -1.30 19.97 -5.09
C ALA A 163 -1.23 18.46 -4.80
N HIS A 164 -0.35 18.04 -3.89
CA HIS A 164 -0.11 16.65 -3.52
C HIS A 164 -0.67 16.26 -2.15
N ALA A 165 -1.56 17.07 -1.57
CA ALA A 165 -2.11 16.80 -0.25
C ALA A 165 -2.88 15.47 -0.20
N ALA A 166 -3.72 15.20 -1.20
CA ALA A 166 -4.46 13.94 -1.30
C ALA A 166 -3.54 12.70 -1.42
N PRO A 167 -2.59 12.62 -2.38
CA PRO A 167 -1.70 11.46 -2.47
C PRO A 167 -0.79 11.30 -1.24
N ALA A 168 -0.30 12.37 -0.63
CA ALA A 168 0.50 12.30 0.59
C ALA A 168 -0.32 11.76 1.79
N GLU A 169 -1.54 12.30 2.00
CA GLU A 169 -2.43 11.86 3.09
C GLU A 169 -2.85 10.39 2.89
N PHE A 170 -3.13 9.99 1.64
CA PHE A 170 -3.43 8.60 1.29
C PHE A 170 -2.29 7.63 1.67
N LYS A 171 -1.04 7.98 1.35
CA LYS A 171 0.12 7.14 1.69
C LYS A 171 0.29 6.98 3.20
N LEU A 172 0.12 8.06 3.97
CA LEU A 172 0.18 7.99 5.43
C LEU A 172 -0.93 7.13 6.04
N LEU A 173 -2.16 7.24 5.53
CA LEU A 173 -3.27 6.40 5.95
C LEU A 173 -3.04 4.92 5.63
N SER A 174 -2.43 4.65 4.47
CA SER A 174 -2.06 3.29 4.05
C SER A 174 -0.99 2.70 4.96
N TYR A 175 0.05 3.46 5.32
CA TYR A 175 1.05 3.01 6.29
C TYR A 175 0.44 2.74 7.66
N GLY A 176 -0.42 3.65 8.14
CA GLY A 176 -1.11 3.49 9.42
C GLY A 176 -1.99 2.24 9.46
N PHE A 177 -2.59 1.83 8.34
CA PHE A 177 -3.34 0.59 8.24
C PHE A 177 -2.46 -0.63 8.52
N TYR A 178 -1.33 -0.80 7.83
CA TYR A 178 -0.43 -1.93 8.05
C TYR A 178 0.22 -1.93 9.45
N GLN A 179 0.39 -0.77 10.07
CA GLN A 179 0.93 -0.62 11.43
C GLN A 179 -0.06 -0.97 12.54
N SER A 180 -1.36 -0.96 12.24
CA SER A 180 -2.43 -1.11 13.23
C SER A 180 -2.73 -2.57 13.63
N SER A 181 -1.86 -3.53 13.29
CA SER A 181 -2.02 -4.93 13.69
C SER A 181 -2.09 -5.05 15.22
N GLY A 182 -3.20 -5.60 15.72
CA GLY A 182 -3.42 -5.73 17.17
C GLY A 182 -3.94 -4.48 17.88
N ALA A 183 -4.19 -3.37 17.17
CA ALA A 183 -4.69 -2.12 17.75
C ALA A 183 -5.97 -2.30 18.60
N ASP A 184 -6.08 -1.50 19.66
CA ASP A 184 -7.26 -1.46 20.52
C ASP A 184 -8.45 -0.73 19.86
N ILE A 185 -9.59 -0.71 20.55
CA ILE A 185 -10.82 -0.08 20.06
C ILE A 185 -10.61 1.41 19.74
N ALA A 186 -9.85 2.14 20.57
CA ALA A 186 -9.65 3.57 20.40
C ALA A 186 -8.78 3.88 19.17
N ALA A 187 -7.69 3.15 19.00
CA ALA A 187 -6.79 3.28 17.87
C ALA A 187 -7.46 2.89 16.54
N LEU A 188 -8.21 1.78 16.50
CA LEU A 188 -9.00 1.41 15.32
C LEU A 188 -10.09 2.44 15.01
N GLY A 189 -10.75 2.99 16.04
CA GLY A 189 -11.75 4.04 15.88
C GLY A 189 -11.16 5.33 15.29
N ALA A 190 -9.99 5.75 15.77
CA ALA A 190 -9.27 6.91 15.23
C ALA A 190 -8.82 6.69 13.78
N ALA A 191 -8.32 5.49 13.46
CA ALA A 191 -7.91 5.11 12.11
C ALA A 191 -9.10 5.11 11.13
N ALA A 192 -10.22 4.51 11.53
CA ALA A 192 -11.45 4.50 10.73
C ALA A 192 -11.95 5.93 10.50
N ALA A 193 -11.99 6.78 11.54
CA ALA A 193 -12.41 8.17 11.44
C ALA A 193 -11.52 8.99 10.50
N ALA A 194 -10.20 8.74 10.50
CA ALA A 194 -9.27 9.41 9.59
C ALA A 194 -9.54 9.03 8.12
N LYS A 195 -9.76 7.73 7.84
CA LYS A 195 -10.12 7.25 6.50
C LYS A 195 -11.46 7.80 6.03
N THR A 196 -12.48 7.85 6.91
CA THR A 196 -13.77 8.46 6.59
C THR A 196 -13.62 9.94 6.23
N ARG A 197 -12.84 10.72 6.99
CA ARG A 197 -12.57 12.14 6.69
C ARG A 197 -11.89 12.31 5.34
N PHE A 198 -10.91 11.48 5.01
CA PHE A 198 -10.25 11.50 3.70
C PHE A 198 -11.24 11.25 2.56
N LEU A 199 -12.05 10.19 2.67
CA LEU A 199 -13.03 9.83 1.64
C LEU A 199 -14.09 10.93 1.42
N SER A 200 -14.49 11.63 2.49
CA SER A 200 -15.38 12.78 2.38
C SER A 200 -14.71 14.00 1.76
N ARG A 201 -13.41 14.23 2.04
CA ARG A 201 -12.64 15.36 1.51
C ARG A 201 -12.26 15.17 0.04
N TYR A 202 -11.95 13.94 -0.37
CA TYR A 202 -11.49 13.60 -1.72
C TYR A 202 -12.35 12.50 -2.37
N PRO A 203 -13.63 12.78 -2.70
CA PRO A 203 -14.58 11.75 -3.16
C PRO A 203 -14.22 11.12 -4.50
N ARG A 204 -13.36 11.77 -5.31
CA ARG A 204 -12.93 11.30 -6.64
C ARG A 204 -11.46 10.87 -6.68
N PHE A 205 -10.81 10.67 -5.54
CA PHE A 205 -9.42 10.24 -5.50
C PHE A 205 -9.30 8.80 -6.02
N GLU A 206 -8.30 8.55 -6.88
CA GLU A 206 -8.12 7.27 -7.58
C GLU A 206 -7.93 6.08 -6.62
N GLY A 207 -7.29 6.29 -5.47
CA GLY A 207 -7.07 5.28 -4.44
C GLY A 207 -8.28 4.99 -3.54
N ASN A 208 -9.46 5.55 -3.82
CA ASN A 208 -10.62 5.41 -2.94
C ASN A 208 -11.11 3.96 -2.79
N ALA A 209 -11.01 3.13 -3.83
CA ALA A 209 -11.36 1.71 -3.72
C ALA A 209 -10.50 0.99 -2.66
N GLU A 210 -9.20 1.28 -2.64
CA GLU A 210 -8.24 0.72 -1.69
C GLU A 210 -8.49 1.24 -0.28
N LEU A 211 -8.66 2.56 -0.11
CA LEU A 211 -8.88 3.13 1.21
C LEU A 211 -10.22 2.69 1.83
N ARG A 212 -11.26 2.51 1.00
CA ARG A 212 -12.54 1.94 1.45
C ARG A 212 -12.40 0.49 1.87
N LEU A 213 -11.56 -0.29 1.20
CA LEU A 213 -11.28 -1.66 1.62
C LEU A 213 -10.59 -1.67 2.99
N TYR A 214 -9.60 -0.80 3.21
CA TYR A 214 -8.97 -0.62 4.52
C TYR A 214 -9.99 -0.22 5.60
N LEU A 215 -10.90 0.70 5.29
CA LEU A 215 -11.98 1.10 6.20
C LEU A 215 -12.94 -0.06 6.52
N ALA A 216 -13.29 -0.89 5.53
CA ALA A 216 -14.13 -2.07 5.76
C ALA A 216 -13.44 -3.09 6.69
N VAL A 217 -12.13 -3.23 6.57
CA VAL A 217 -11.31 -4.08 7.46
C VAL A 217 -11.27 -3.50 8.88
N ASP A 218 -11.05 -2.19 9.05
CA ASP A 218 -11.08 -1.54 10.36
C ASP A 218 -12.44 -1.76 11.04
N TYR A 219 -13.55 -1.62 10.30
CA TYR A 219 -14.89 -1.88 10.83
C TYR A 219 -15.11 -3.36 11.19
N ARG A 220 -14.59 -4.30 10.41
CA ARG A 220 -14.62 -5.73 10.77
C ARG A 220 -13.88 -5.97 12.09
N ASP A 221 -12.73 -5.34 12.28
CA ASP A 221 -11.90 -5.54 13.46
C ASP A 221 -12.50 -4.85 14.69
N LEU A 222 -13.09 -3.65 14.54
CA LEU A 222 -13.91 -3.01 15.58
C LEU A 222 -15.09 -3.89 15.97
N ARG A 223 -15.83 -4.46 15.01
CA ARG A 223 -16.92 -5.40 15.28
C ARG A 223 -16.45 -6.54 16.18
N ARG A 224 -15.29 -7.15 15.85
CA ARG A 224 -14.72 -8.25 16.64
C ARG A 224 -14.38 -7.80 18.06
N ARG A 225 -13.68 -6.67 18.23
CA ARG A 225 -13.29 -6.18 19.55
C ARG A 225 -14.48 -5.80 20.44
N TYR A 226 -15.51 -5.18 19.87
CA TYR A 226 -16.74 -4.88 20.63
C TYR A 226 -17.52 -6.14 21.00
N ALA A 227 -17.53 -7.16 20.13
CA ALA A 227 -18.14 -8.44 20.47
C ALA A 227 -17.41 -9.15 21.63
N GLU A 228 -16.06 -9.12 21.61
CA GLU A 228 -15.21 -9.62 22.71
C GLU A 228 -15.43 -8.84 24.01
N ALA A 229 -15.73 -7.54 23.93
CA ALA A 229 -16.09 -6.70 25.07
C ALA A 229 -17.57 -6.80 25.50
N HIS A 230 -18.33 -7.73 24.94
CA HIS A 230 -19.77 -7.93 25.19
C HIS A 230 -20.66 -6.71 24.87
N ASP A 231 -20.20 -5.80 24.00
CA ASP A 231 -20.98 -4.66 23.50
C ASP A 231 -21.65 -5.01 22.17
N GLY A 232 -22.81 -5.66 22.27
CA GLY A 232 -23.58 -6.10 21.10
C GLY A 232 -24.06 -4.94 20.21
N ALA A 233 -24.32 -3.77 20.80
CA ALA A 233 -24.82 -2.61 20.06
C ALA A 233 -23.74 -2.05 19.12
N ASN A 234 -22.52 -1.84 19.64
CA ASN A 234 -21.41 -1.40 18.81
C ASN A 234 -20.94 -2.49 17.84
N ALA A 235 -20.94 -3.75 18.25
CA ALA A 235 -20.65 -4.86 17.33
C ALA A 235 -21.62 -4.86 16.13
N ALA A 236 -22.93 -4.74 16.36
CA ALA A 236 -23.92 -4.67 15.28
C ALA A 236 -23.74 -3.43 14.38
N LYS A 237 -23.43 -2.26 14.97
CA LYS A 237 -23.12 -1.03 14.24
C LYS A 237 -21.96 -1.24 13.27
N TYR A 238 -20.82 -1.74 13.74
CA TYR A 238 -19.63 -1.90 12.91
C TYR A 238 -19.77 -3.04 11.89
N ARG A 239 -20.57 -4.08 12.17
CA ARG A 239 -20.97 -5.07 11.14
C ARG A 239 -21.69 -4.39 9.97
N ARG A 240 -22.68 -3.51 10.25
CA ARG A 240 -23.42 -2.79 9.20
C ARG A 240 -22.50 -1.88 8.39
N LEU A 241 -21.60 -1.16 9.06
CA LEU A 241 -20.65 -0.26 8.38
C LEU A 241 -19.66 -1.03 7.49
N ALA A 242 -19.08 -2.13 7.98
CA ALA A 242 -18.20 -2.98 7.17
C ALA A 242 -18.91 -3.52 5.93
N ARG A 243 -20.17 -3.98 6.09
CA ARG A 243 -21.01 -4.46 4.99
C ARG A 243 -21.30 -3.36 3.99
N ALA A 244 -21.65 -2.16 4.44
CA ALA A 244 -21.95 -1.02 3.58
C ALA A 244 -20.76 -0.64 2.70
N GLU A 245 -19.55 -0.59 3.27
CA GLU A 245 -18.34 -0.30 2.50
C GLU A 245 -18.04 -1.39 1.48
N CYS A 246 -18.16 -2.68 1.83
CA CYS A 246 -17.95 -3.75 0.87
C CYS A 246 -18.96 -3.72 -0.29
N LEU A 247 -20.24 -3.46 0.01
CA LEU A 247 -21.28 -3.31 -1.01
C LEU A 247 -21.02 -2.10 -1.90
N HIS A 248 -20.56 -0.99 -1.35
CA HIS A 248 -20.14 0.17 -2.13
C HIS A 248 -18.97 -0.18 -3.06
N ILE A 249 -17.92 -0.84 -2.56
CA ILE A 249 -16.75 -1.21 -3.36
C ILE A 249 -17.17 -2.11 -4.54
N THR A 250 -17.98 -3.13 -4.26
CA THR A 250 -18.43 -4.09 -5.28
C THR A 250 -19.33 -3.50 -6.36
N ARG A 251 -20.02 -2.39 -6.07
CA ARG A 251 -20.88 -1.68 -7.02
C ARG A 251 -20.12 -0.64 -7.84
N GLU A 252 -19.34 0.21 -7.16
CA GLU A 252 -18.67 1.35 -7.78
C GLU A 252 -17.34 0.97 -8.45
N TYR A 253 -16.70 -0.12 -7.99
CA TYR A 253 -15.39 -0.57 -8.49
C TYR A 253 -15.39 -2.06 -8.88
N PRO A 254 -16.34 -2.55 -9.70
CA PRO A 254 -16.65 -3.98 -9.82
C PRO A 254 -15.54 -4.86 -10.43
N ARG A 255 -14.57 -4.25 -11.12
CA ARG A 255 -13.47 -4.92 -11.85
C ARG A 255 -12.10 -4.73 -11.19
N THR A 256 -12.07 -4.44 -9.90
CA THR A 256 -10.83 -4.26 -9.15
C THR A 256 -10.58 -5.42 -8.18
N GLU A 257 -9.33 -5.65 -7.82
CA GLU A 257 -8.95 -6.62 -6.78
C GLU A 257 -9.61 -6.30 -5.43
N GLN A 258 -9.86 -5.02 -5.17
CA GLN A 258 -10.56 -4.56 -3.97
C GLN A 258 -12.02 -5.05 -3.96
N ALA A 259 -12.70 -5.09 -5.12
CA ALA A 259 -14.03 -5.66 -5.20
C ALA A 259 -14.03 -7.18 -4.96
N ASP A 260 -13.04 -7.91 -5.47
CA ASP A 260 -12.91 -9.34 -5.18
C ASP A 260 -12.68 -9.60 -3.68
N THR A 261 -11.79 -8.82 -3.07
CA THR A 261 -11.52 -8.89 -1.63
C THR A 261 -12.76 -8.50 -0.81
N ALA A 262 -13.49 -7.46 -1.22
CA ALA A 262 -14.74 -7.04 -0.58
C ALA A 262 -15.83 -8.11 -0.66
N ARG A 263 -15.95 -8.85 -1.79
CA ARG A 263 -16.86 -10.00 -1.93
C ARG A 263 -16.51 -11.11 -0.95
N GLN A 264 -15.22 -11.43 -0.78
CA GLN A 264 -14.78 -12.43 0.19
C GLN A 264 -15.09 -11.99 1.62
N LEU A 265 -14.81 -10.73 1.95
CA LEU A 265 -15.11 -10.16 3.26
C LEU A 265 -16.62 -10.20 3.55
N LEU A 266 -17.49 -9.87 2.60
CA LEU A 266 -18.95 -9.96 2.74
C LEU A 266 -19.41 -11.35 3.15
N ARG A 267 -18.92 -12.39 2.48
CA ARG A 267 -19.26 -13.79 2.84
C ARG A 267 -18.89 -14.09 4.29
N GLY A 268 -17.73 -13.64 4.75
CA GLY A 268 -17.29 -13.80 6.14
C GLY A 268 -18.09 -12.98 7.15
N LEU A 269 -18.69 -11.86 6.73
CA LEU A 269 -19.60 -11.06 7.56
C LEU A 269 -21.00 -11.66 7.65
N GLU A 270 -21.40 -12.51 6.70
CA GLU A 270 -22.73 -13.12 6.59
C GLU A 270 -22.77 -14.55 7.17
N ALA A 271 -21.67 -15.28 7.18
CA ALA A 271 -21.57 -16.67 7.67
C ALA A 271 -21.63 -16.83 9.21
N ARG A 272 -22.15 -15.84 9.96
CA ARG A 272 -22.31 -15.88 11.42
C ARG A 272 -23.56 -15.13 11.88
#